data_AF-A0A962T8T3-F1
#
_entry.id   AF-A0A962T8T3-F1
#
_cell.length_a   1.000
_cell.length_b   1.000
_cell.length_c   1.000
_cell.angle_alpha   90.00
_cell.angle_beta   90.00
_cell.angle_gamma   90.00
#
_symmetry.space_group_name_H-M   'P 1'
#
loop_
_entity.id
_entity.type
_entity.pdbx_description
1 polymer ?
#
loop_
_entity_poly.entity_id
_entity_poly.type
_entity_poly.pdbx_seq_one_letter_code
_entity_poly.pdbx_strand_id
1 'polypeptide(L)'
;MTAVPQQLRSLRDWVRWCASRFNEAGLFFGHGTDNALDEALALVLHAVHLDHSLPGEYLDARVSAEEAGRIHALSRRRIDERVPLAYLIGEARFAGLTFHVDDNVLIPRSPIAELIGEGFEPWLQADHVGNVLDLCCGSGCIGIACAFAFPDALVDLSDLSPAALEVAQQNIERHALEDRVRALRADVYEGLDDETYDLIVSNPPYVSEAEMRQLPDEYRHEPRMALEAGEDGMDVVARILAGGADYLKPGGIMVCEVGASADLLLRRWPDVPFLWLDFERGGDGVFLLTAEQLAEYREVFEGTPE
;
A
#
# COMPACT_ATOMS: atom_id res chain seq x y z
N MET A 1 -31.54 17.36 4.74
CA MET A 1 -30.52 16.77 5.64
C MET A 1 -31.25 15.89 6.65
N THR A 2 -30.91 14.60 6.71
CA THR A 2 -31.39 13.72 7.78
C THR A 2 -30.86 14.21 9.13
N ALA A 3 -31.70 14.19 10.15
CA ALA A 3 -31.31 14.62 11.49
C ALA A 3 -30.31 13.64 12.11
N VAL A 4 -29.38 14.14 12.93
CA VAL A 4 -28.45 13.32 13.72
C VAL A 4 -29.28 12.42 14.66
N PRO A 5 -29.08 11.09 14.66
CA PRO A 5 -29.75 10.19 15.58
C PRO A 5 -29.51 10.57 17.05
N GLN A 6 -30.58 10.76 17.82
CA GLN A 6 -30.49 11.19 19.23
C GLN A 6 -30.45 10.01 20.22
N GLN A 7 -30.75 8.80 19.77
CA GLN A 7 -30.83 7.61 20.62
C GLN A 7 -29.47 6.91 20.81
N LEU A 8 -28.47 7.22 19.98
CA LEU A 8 -27.12 6.63 20.05
C LEU A 8 -26.34 7.33 21.16
N ARG A 9 -25.89 6.56 22.15
CA ARG A 9 -25.31 7.11 23.39
C ARG A 9 -23.81 6.87 23.51
N SER A 10 -23.30 5.77 22.97
CA SER A 10 -21.89 5.40 23.08
C SER A 10 -21.18 5.25 21.75
N LEU A 11 -19.84 5.17 21.76
CA LEU A 11 -19.05 4.88 20.56
C LEU A 11 -19.51 3.55 19.94
N ARG A 12 -19.77 2.53 20.76
CA ARG A 12 -20.31 1.22 20.31
C ARG A 12 -21.65 1.35 19.58
N ASP A 13 -22.55 2.22 20.06
CA ASP A 13 -23.82 2.48 19.37
C ASP A 13 -23.61 3.07 17.98
N TRP A 14 -22.67 4.01 17.86
CA TRP A 14 -22.31 4.66 16.61
C TRP A 14 -21.62 3.70 15.63
N VAL A 15 -20.67 2.89 16.09
CA VAL A 15 -19.99 1.88 15.26
C VAL A 15 -21.01 0.92 14.65
N ARG A 16 -21.88 0.33 15.49
CA ARG A 16 -22.93 -0.58 15.02
C ARG A 16 -23.90 0.11 14.06
N TRP A 17 -24.27 1.37 14.33
CA TRP A 17 -25.16 2.14 13.46
C TRP A 17 -24.51 2.44 12.10
N CYS A 18 -23.27 2.96 12.07
CA CYS A 18 -22.53 3.22 10.84
C CYS A 18 -22.38 1.95 10.01
N ALA A 19 -21.95 0.83 10.62
CA ALA A 19 -21.82 -0.46 9.92
C ALA A 19 -23.15 -0.90 9.28
N SER A 20 -24.27 -0.73 9.99
CA SER A 20 -25.61 -1.05 9.44
C SER A 20 -25.94 -0.17 8.24
N ARG A 21 -25.63 1.13 8.32
CA ARG A 21 -25.87 2.09 7.22
C ARG A 21 -24.98 1.82 6.02
N PHE A 22 -23.73 1.41 6.23
CA PHE A 22 -22.80 1.04 5.16
C PHE A 22 -23.26 -0.22 4.42
N ASN A 23 -23.68 -1.25 5.17
CA ASN A 23 -24.26 -2.48 4.59
C ASN A 23 -25.55 -2.18 3.81
N GLU A 24 -26.45 -1.34 4.35
CA GLU A 24 -27.68 -0.93 3.66
C GLU A 24 -27.40 -0.16 2.36
N ALA A 25 -26.33 0.65 2.33
CA ALA A 25 -25.90 1.37 1.14
C ALA A 25 -25.16 0.49 0.12
N GLY A 26 -24.82 -0.75 0.46
CA GLY A 26 -24.04 -1.63 -0.40
C GLY A 26 -22.67 -1.02 -0.75
N LEU A 27 -21.96 -0.54 0.27
CA LEU A 27 -20.59 -0.05 0.09
C LEU A 27 -19.63 -1.23 -0.14
N PHE A 28 -18.59 -0.98 -0.92
CA PHE A 28 -17.48 -1.91 -1.08
C PHE A 28 -16.36 -1.59 -0.09
N PHE A 29 -15.67 -2.62 0.39
CA PHE A 29 -14.55 -2.55 1.34
C PHE A 29 -13.32 -3.24 0.74
N GLY A 30 -12.12 -2.78 1.09
CA GLY A 30 -10.87 -3.28 0.48
C GLY A 30 -9.70 -2.28 0.53
N HIS A 31 -9.94 -1.08 1.05
CA HIS A 31 -8.95 0.01 1.13
C HIS A 31 -8.37 0.13 2.55
N GLY A 32 -8.00 -1.01 3.15
CA GLY A 32 -7.46 -1.11 4.51
C GLY A 32 -8.40 -1.79 5.53
N THR A 33 -9.68 -1.96 5.22
CA THR A 33 -10.62 -2.83 5.95
C THR A 33 -11.46 -3.61 4.94
N ASP A 34 -11.91 -4.80 5.30
CA ASP A 34 -12.66 -5.71 4.40
C ASP A 34 -14.16 -5.81 4.75
N ASN A 35 -14.60 -5.11 5.79
CA ASN A 35 -15.98 -5.17 6.27
C ASN A 35 -16.46 -3.85 6.87
N ALA A 36 -17.79 -3.71 6.88
CA ALA A 36 -18.47 -2.50 7.36
C ALA A 36 -18.24 -2.19 8.84
N LEU A 37 -17.98 -3.20 9.68
CA LEU A 37 -17.85 -3.01 11.12
C LEU A 37 -16.50 -2.38 11.45
N ASP A 38 -15.43 -2.88 10.83
CA ASP A 38 -14.08 -2.37 11.04
C ASP A 38 -13.91 -0.98 10.43
N GLU A 39 -14.45 -0.74 9.23
CA GLU A 39 -14.44 0.61 8.64
C GLU A 39 -15.26 1.60 9.50
N ALA A 40 -16.40 1.17 10.05
CA ALA A 40 -17.19 1.99 10.96
C ALA A 40 -16.46 2.29 12.27
N LEU A 41 -15.71 1.34 12.81
CA LEU A 41 -14.87 1.55 13.98
C LEU A 41 -13.80 2.61 13.70
N ALA A 42 -13.06 2.46 12.61
CA ALA A 42 -12.04 3.42 12.18
C ALA A 42 -12.64 4.83 12.00
N LEU A 43 -13.81 4.94 11.34
CA LEU A 43 -14.51 6.21 11.15
C LEU A 43 -14.88 6.86 12.48
N VAL A 44 -15.50 6.11 13.39
CA VAL A 44 -15.96 6.64 14.68
C VAL A 44 -14.79 7.09 15.53
N LEU A 45 -13.72 6.29 15.61
CA LEU A 45 -12.51 6.63 16.35
C LEU A 45 -11.85 7.89 15.79
N HIS A 46 -11.67 7.98 14.47
CA HIS A 46 -11.14 9.18 13.83
C HIS A 46 -11.98 10.42 14.14
N ALA A 47 -13.31 10.31 14.02
CA ALA A 47 -14.23 11.43 14.26
C ALA A 47 -14.20 11.95 15.70
N VAL A 48 -13.66 11.19 16.66
CA VAL A 48 -13.47 11.60 18.07
C VAL A 48 -12.00 11.74 18.46
N HIS A 49 -11.07 11.73 17.49
CA HIS A 49 -9.62 11.84 17.69
C HIS A 49 -9.01 10.72 18.56
N LEU A 50 -9.48 9.49 18.37
CA LEU A 50 -8.94 8.28 18.97
C LEU A 50 -8.46 7.32 17.87
N ASP A 51 -7.70 6.30 18.26
CA ASP A 51 -7.20 5.26 17.37
C ASP A 51 -7.50 3.84 17.92
N HIS A 52 -7.09 2.83 17.17
CA HIS A 52 -7.36 1.41 17.46
C HIS A 52 -6.69 0.88 18.73
N SER A 53 -5.79 1.65 19.36
CA SER A 53 -5.22 1.33 20.67
C SER A 53 -6.20 1.60 21.83
N LEU A 54 -7.35 2.22 21.56
CA LEU A 54 -8.38 2.49 22.56
C LEU A 54 -8.82 1.19 23.26
N PRO A 55 -8.68 1.07 24.60
CA PRO A 55 -9.17 -0.11 25.30
C PRO A 55 -10.69 -0.26 25.15
N GLY A 56 -11.16 -1.48 24.89
CA GLY A 56 -12.56 -1.73 24.51
C GLY A 56 -13.63 -1.28 25.51
N GLU A 57 -13.27 -1.14 26.79
CA GLU A 57 -14.13 -0.57 27.84
C GLU A 57 -14.52 0.89 27.60
N TYR A 58 -13.70 1.67 26.88
CA TYR A 58 -14.01 3.04 26.52
C TYR A 58 -15.03 3.14 25.37
N LEU A 59 -15.35 2.04 24.67
CA LEU A 59 -16.39 2.04 23.64
C LEU A 59 -17.80 2.30 24.21
N ASP A 60 -17.97 2.12 25.52
CA ASP A 60 -19.20 2.44 26.25
C ASP A 60 -19.25 3.90 26.77
N ALA A 61 -18.19 4.68 26.55
CA ALA A 61 -18.16 6.10 26.89
C ALA A 61 -19.22 6.89 26.12
N ARG A 62 -19.74 7.95 26.74
CA ARG A 62 -20.77 8.79 26.12
C ARG A 62 -20.19 9.65 25.01
N VAL A 63 -20.95 9.74 23.93
CA VAL A 63 -20.66 10.64 22.80
C VAL A 63 -21.37 11.97 23.01
N SER A 64 -20.63 13.06 22.92
CA SER A 64 -21.16 14.43 22.95
C SER A 64 -21.94 14.74 21.67
N ALA A 65 -22.76 15.80 21.71
CA ALA A 65 -23.52 16.24 20.53
C ALA A 65 -22.62 16.65 19.35
N GLU A 66 -21.44 17.20 19.65
CA GLU A 66 -20.46 17.61 18.64
C GLU A 66 -19.80 16.41 17.96
N GLU A 67 -19.34 15.43 18.73
CA GLU A 67 -18.80 14.17 18.22
C GLU A 67 -19.84 13.40 17.38
N ALA A 68 -21.09 13.31 17.87
CA ALA A 68 -22.20 12.73 17.12
C ALA A 68 -22.42 13.43 15.77
N GLY A 69 -22.31 14.76 15.75
CA GLY A 69 -22.37 15.55 14.52
C GLY A 69 -21.27 15.21 13.53
N ARG A 70 -20.02 15.06 14.01
CA ARG A 70 -18.86 14.69 13.18
C ARG A 70 -18.98 13.27 12.61
N ILE A 71 -19.32 12.28 13.45
CA ILE A 71 -19.54 10.89 13.03
C ILE A 71 -20.65 10.82 11.97
N HIS A 72 -21.78 11.51 12.21
CA HIS A 72 -22.89 11.52 11.27
C HIS A 72 -22.52 12.20 9.94
N ALA A 73 -21.77 13.30 9.98
CA ALA A 73 -21.31 13.97 8.76
C ALA A 73 -20.37 13.08 7.95
N LEU A 74 -19.37 12.47 8.58
CA LEU A 74 -18.38 11.63 7.91
C LEU A 74 -19.01 10.35 7.33
N SER A 75 -19.89 9.69 8.09
CA SER A 75 -20.63 8.51 7.59
C SER A 75 -21.53 8.83 6.40
N ARG A 76 -22.13 10.02 6.37
CA ARG A 76 -22.88 10.48 5.20
C ARG A 76 -22.01 10.70 3.99
N ARG A 77 -20.85 11.34 4.15
CA ARG A 77 -19.88 11.48 3.04
C ARG A 77 -19.48 10.12 2.49
N ARG A 78 -19.12 9.17 3.37
CA ARG A 78 -18.77 7.80 2.96
C ARG A 78 -19.88 7.09 2.17
N ILE A 79 -21.14 7.28 2.55
CA ILE A 79 -22.30 6.68 1.87
C ILE A 79 -22.63 7.39 0.55
N ASP A 80 -22.73 8.73 0.59
CA ASP A 80 -23.23 9.55 -0.51
C ASP A 80 -22.16 9.70 -1.61
N GLU A 81 -20.89 9.85 -1.22
CA GLU A 81 -19.75 10.08 -2.13
C GLU A 81 -19.07 8.77 -2.57
N ARG A 82 -19.22 7.68 -1.81
CA ARG A 82 -18.50 6.39 -1.99
C ARG A 82 -16.97 6.49 -2.01
N VAL A 83 -16.41 7.61 -1.54
CA VAL A 83 -14.97 7.78 -1.37
C VAL A 83 -14.47 6.83 -0.26
N PRO A 84 -13.36 6.09 -0.47
CA PRO A 84 -12.75 5.26 0.58
C PRO A 84 -12.50 6.05 1.87
N LEU A 85 -12.70 5.40 3.03
CA LEU A 85 -12.55 6.07 4.32
C LEU A 85 -11.15 6.72 4.47
N ALA A 86 -10.09 6.04 4.03
CA ALA A 86 -8.73 6.53 4.15
C ALA A 86 -8.54 7.92 3.53
N TYR A 87 -9.12 8.17 2.35
CA TYR A 87 -9.10 9.50 1.72
C TYR A 87 -10.01 10.52 2.42
N LEU A 88 -11.15 10.07 2.98
CA LEU A 88 -12.03 10.97 3.74
C LEU A 88 -11.37 11.49 5.02
N ILE A 89 -10.51 10.67 5.64
CA ILE A 89 -9.79 10.99 6.87
C ILE A 89 -8.36 11.47 6.63
N GLY A 90 -7.84 11.30 5.41
CA GLY A 90 -6.48 11.66 5.00
C GLY A 90 -5.39 10.75 5.55
N GLU A 91 -5.73 9.54 6.01
CA GLU A 91 -4.81 8.63 6.72
C GLU A 91 -5.07 7.16 6.42
N ALA A 92 -3.99 6.38 6.35
CA ALA A 92 -4.00 4.92 6.25
C ALA A 92 -2.96 4.30 7.20
N ARG A 93 -3.13 3.03 7.55
CA ARG A 93 -2.17 2.28 8.39
C ARG A 93 -1.47 1.21 7.57
N PHE A 94 -0.16 1.09 7.73
CA PHE A 94 0.65 0.07 7.06
C PHE A 94 1.85 -0.28 7.93
N ALA A 95 2.19 -1.58 8.04
CA ALA A 95 3.29 -2.08 8.87
C ALA A 95 3.35 -1.49 10.31
N GLY A 96 2.18 -1.26 10.93
CA GLY A 96 2.07 -0.66 12.26
C GLY A 96 2.22 0.87 12.33
N LEU A 97 2.58 1.52 11.22
CA LEU A 97 2.74 2.96 11.07
C LEU A 97 1.47 3.62 10.48
N THR A 98 1.36 4.94 10.63
CA THR A 98 0.26 5.74 10.06
C THR A 98 0.82 6.69 9.01
N PHE A 99 0.26 6.64 7.80
CA PHE A 99 0.65 7.44 6.65
C PHE A 99 -0.46 8.42 6.26
N HIS A 100 -0.07 9.62 5.84
CA HIS A 100 -0.93 10.50 5.08
C HIS A 100 -1.19 9.92 3.68
N VAL A 101 -2.44 10.01 3.22
CA VAL A 101 -2.87 9.59 1.88
C VAL A 101 -3.91 10.56 1.33
N ASP A 102 -3.92 10.71 0.01
CA ASP A 102 -4.94 11.43 -0.76
C ASP A 102 -5.17 10.74 -2.11
N ASP A 103 -6.00 11.32 -2.97
CA ASP A 103 -6.38 10.78 -4.27
C ASP A 103 -5.24 10.79 -5.33
N ASN A 104 -4.01 11.14 -4.94
CA ASN A 104 -2.81 11.02 -5.77
C ASN A 104 -2.03 9.72 -5.57
N VAL A 105 -2.36 8.93 -4.53
CA VAL A 105 -1.62 7.70 -4.19
C VAL A 105 -2.55 6.52 -3.91
N LEU A 106 -2.07 5.30 -4.16
CA LEU A 106 -2.77 4.08 -3.75
C LEU A 106 -2.89 4.00 -2.23
N ILE A 107 -4.03 3.56 -1.71
CA ILE A 107 -4.21 3.36 -0.26
C ILE A 107 -3.38 2.12 0.18
N PRO A 108 -2.43 2.27 1.13
CA PRO A 108 -1.55 1.19 1.58
C PRO A 108 -2.29 -0.08 2.02
N ARG A 109 -1.94 -1.22 1.42
CA ARG A 109 -2.53 -2.55 1.72
C ARG A 109 -1.70 -3.74 1.28
N SER A 110 -0.39 -3.54 1.05
CA SER A 110 0.49 -4.61 0.56
C SER A 110 0.78 -5.68 1.64
N PRO A 111 0.76 -6.98 1.31
CA PRO A 111 1.24 -8.03 2.21
C PRO A 111 2.74 -7.94 2.54
N ILE A 112 3.54 -7.16 1.78
CA ILE A 112 4.96 -6.90 2.08
C ILE A 112 5.16 -6.34 3.50
N ALA A 113 4.13 -5.74 4.11
CA ALA A 113 4.16 -5.35 5.52
C ALA A 113 4.59 -6.47 6.49
N GLU A 114 4.24 -7.73 6.21
CA GLU A 114 4.65 -8.87 7.03
C GLU A 114 6.16 -9.14 6.91
N LEU A 115 6.69 -9.15 5.68
CA LEU A 115 8.13 -9.33 5.42
C LEU A 115 8.98 -8.23 6.05
N ILE A 116 8.49 -6.99 6.03
CA ILE A 116 9.15 -5.87 6.70
C ILE A 116 9.24 -6.13 8.21
N GLY A 117 8.15 -6.61 8.82
CA GLY A 117 8.12 -6.94 10.24
C GLY A 117 9.04 -8.10 10.63
N GLU A 118 9.34 -8.98 9.68
CA GLU A 118 10.26 -10.11 9.82
C GLU A 118 11.68 -9.81 9.33
N GLY A 119 11.97 -8.59 8.89
CA GLY A 119 13.29 -8.18 8.41
C GLY A 119 13.73 -8.91 7.13
N PHE A 120 12.79 -9.46 6.36
CA PHE A 120 13.05 -10.26 5.15
C PHE A 120 13.95 -11.47 5.41
N GLU A 121 13.83 -12.11 6.58
CA GLU A 121 14.50 -13.37 6.87
C GLU A 121 13.97 -14.52 5.98
N PRO A 122 14.81 -15.49 5.58
CA PRO A 122 16.24 -15.63 5.91
C PRO A 122 17.17 -14.96 4.87
N TRP A 123 16.63 -14.19 3.92
CA TRP A 123 17.40 -13.69 2.78
C TRP A 123 18.29 -12.51 3.11
N LEU A 124 17.85 -11.64 4.02
CA LEU A 124 18.63 -10.50 4.49
C LEU A 124 19.01 -10.65 5.95
N GLN A 125 20.15 -10.06 6.30
CA GLN A 125 20.56 -9.83 7.68
C GLN A 125 20.42 -8.34 7.93
N ALA A 126 19.54 -7.95 8.86
CA ALA A 126 19.18 -6.55 9.06
C ALA A 126 20.39 -5.62 9.26
N ASP A 127 21.40 -6.06 10.02
CA ASP A 127 22.63 -5.31 10.30
C ASP A 127 23.53 -5.08 9.06
N HIS A 128 23.24 -5.76 7.94
CA HIS A 128 23.99 -5.66 6.68
C HIS A 128 23.21 -4.93 5.58
N VAL A 129 21.96 -4.54 5.81
CA VAL A 129 21.16 -3.79 4.83
C VAL A 129 21.56 -2.32 4.91
N GLY A 130 22.26 -1.83 3.88
CA GLY A 130 22.73 -0.44 3.80
C GLY A 130 21.89 0.44 2.89
N ASN A 131 21.37 -0.10 1.79
CA ASN A 131 20.61 0.66 0.79
C ASN A 131 19.34 -0.10 0.39
N VAL A 132 18.19 0.57 0.43
CA VAL A 132 16.89 0.04 -0.02
C VAL A 132 16.31 0.94 -1.11
N LEU A 133 15.72 0.35 -2.15
CA LEU A 133 14.96 1.05 -3.17
C LEU A 133 13.51 0.59 -3.14
N ASP A 134 12.58 1.54 -3.03
CA ASP A 134 11.14 1.34 -3.20
C ASP A 134 10.71 1.88 -4.57
N LEU A 135 10.46 0.98 -5.52
CA LEU A 135 10.00 1.31 -6.88
C LEU A 135 8.48 1.44 -6.91
N CYS A 136 7.99 2.48 -7.60
CA CYS A 136 6.57 2.83 -7.65
C CYS A 136 6.02 3.12 -6.25
N CYS A 137 6.73 3.95 -5.48
CA CYS A 137 6.56 4.07 -4.04
C CYS A 137 5.19 4.63 -3.61
N GLY A 138 4.48 5.36 -4.49
CA GLY A 138 3.21 5.99 -4.16
C GLY A 138 3.35 6.90 -2.93
N SER A 139 2.67 6.54 -1.84
CA SER A 139 2.74 7.27 -0.57
C SER A 139 4.06 7.09 0.20
N GLY A 140 4.97 6.24 -0.29
CA GLY A 140 6.22 5.87 0.35
C GLY A 140 6.10 4.84 1.48
N CYS A 141 4.93 4.20 1.64
CA CYS A 141 4.64 3.40 2.83
C CYS A 141 5.55 2.18 3.00
N ILE A 142 5.94 1.52 1.90
CA ILE A 142 6.79 0.33 1.93
C ILE A 142 8.21 0.74 2.30
N GLY A 143 8.84 1.65 1.54
CA GLY A 143 10.21 2.09 1.81
C GLY A 143 10.37 2.79 3.17
N ILE A 144 9.40 3.61 3.61
CA ILE A 144 9.44 4.19 4.96
C ILE A 144 9.37 3.11 6.03
N ALA A 145 8.52 2.09 5.87
CA ALA A 145 8.47 0.98 6.81
C ALA A 145 9.79 0.17 6.81
N CYS A 146 10.44 -0.01 5.65
CA CYS A 146 11.78 -0.57 5.56
C CYS A 146 12.82 0.28 6.34
N ALA A 147 12.72 1.61 6.32
CA ALA A 147 13.63 2.48 7.09
C ALA A 147 13.50 2.32 8.62
N PHE A 148 12.36 1.83 9.11
CA PHE A 148 12.16 1.44 10.51
C PHE A 148 12.68 0.02 10.80
N ALA A 149 12.53 -0.92 9.85
CA ALA A 149 13.04 -2.28 9.98
C ALA A 149 14.58 -2.35 9.89
N PHE A 150 15.19 -1.43 9.12
CA PHE A 150 16.63 -1.32 8.91
C PHE A 150 17.12 0.07 9.36
N PRO A 151 17.51 0.23 10.64
CA PRO A 151 17.82 1.55 11.22
C PRO A 151 19.02 2.26 10.60
N ASP A 152 19.96 1.50 10.03
CA ASP A 152 21.17 2.03 9.40
C ASP A 152 21.06 2.19 7.88
N ALA A 153 19.94 1.76 7.28
CA ALA A 153 19.75 1.83 5.84
C ALA A 153 19.41 3.25 5.37
N LEU A 154 19.93 3.60 4.19
CA LEU A 154 19.44 4.67 3.34
C LEU A 154 18.36 4.12 2.42
N VAL A 155 17.27 4.88 2.23
CA VAL A 155 16.13 4.44 1.43
C VAL A 155 15.82 5.46 0.34
N ASP A 156 15.80 4.98 -0.89
CA ASP A 156 15.31 5.73 -2.03
C ASP A 156 13.88 5.31 -2.33
N LEU A 157 12.96 6.28 -2.28
CA LEU A 157 11.59 6.12 -2.74
C LEU A 157 11.53 6.66 -4.16
N SER A 158 11.00 5.90 -5.12
CA SER A 158 10.92 6.35 -6.50
C SER A 158 9.53 6.18 -7.11
N ASP A 159 9.09 7.22 -7.83
CA ASP A 159 7.80 7.22 -8.50
C ASP A 159 7.84 8.10 -9.76
N LEU A 160 7.00 7.76 -10.74
CA LEU A 160 6.84 8.54 -11.97
C LEU A 160 6.08 9.84 -11.70
N SER A 161 5.12 9.79 -10.76
CA SER A 161 4.16 10.84 -10.46
C SER A 161 4.73 11.88 -9.50
N PRO A 162 4.90 13.15 -9.92
CA PRO A 162 5.30 14.21 -9.00
C PRO A 162 4.34 14.40 -7.82
N ALA A 163 3.03 14.20 -8.05
CA ALA A 163 2.02 14.32 -6.99
C ALA A 163 2.13 13.19 -5.96
N ALA A 164 2.47 11.97 -6.37
CA ALA A 164 2.74 10.89 -5.43
C ALA A 164 3.99 11.18 -4.59
N LEU A 165 5.04 11.71 -5.21
CA LEU A 165 6.27 12.11 -4.51
C LEU A 165 6.03 13.24 -3.50
N GLU A 166 5.10 14.16 -3.75
CA GLU A 166 4.70 15.16 -2.75
C GLU A 166 4.06 14.51 -1.52
N VAL A 167 3.24 13.47 -1.70
CA VAL A 167 2.66 12.70 -0.59
C VAL A 167 3.72 11.86 0.13
N ALA A 168 4.63 11.22 -0.61
CA ALA A 168 5.77 10.50 -0.03
C ALA A 168 6.64 11.42 0.82
N GLN A 169 6.94 12.63 0.34
CA GLN A 169 7.71 13.64 1.07
C GLN A 169 7.02 14.04 2.38
N GLN A 170 5.71 14.27 2.36
CA GLN A 170 4.95 14.54 3.59
C GLN A 170 5.03 13.39 4.59
N ASN A 171 5.06 12.15 4.12
CA ASN A 171 5.22 10.98 4.98
C ASN A 171 6.65 10.83 5.52
N ILE A 172 7.68 11.14 4.73
CA ILE A 172 9.07 11.21 5.21
C ILE A 172 9.16 12.19 6.38
N GLU A 173 8.64 13.41 6.21
CA GLU A 173 8.62 14.45 7.25
C GLU A 173 7.79 14.04 8.47
N ARG A 174 6.62 13.43 8.26
CA ARG A 174 5.75 12.91 9.32
C ARG A 174 6.48 11.92 10.24
N HIS A 175 7.39 11.12 9.67
CA HIS A 175 8.16 10.12 10.38
C HIS A 175 9.56 10.59 10.81
N ALA A 176 9.92 11.84 10.53
CA ALA A 176 11.23 12.42 10.84
C ALA A 176 12.41 11.60 10.27
N LEU A 177 12.30 11.23 8.98
CA LEU A 177 13.25 10.38 8.27
C LEU A 177 14.03 11.10 7.17
N GLU A 178 14.01 12.43 7.13
CA GLU A 178 14.63 13.25 6.07
C GLU A 178 16.13 13.00 5.90
N ASP A 179 16.82 12.55 6.95
CA ASP A 179 18.26 12.26 6.92
C ASP A 179 18.62 10.91 6.26
N ARG A 180 17.63 10.02 6.05
CA ARG A 180 17.87 8.66 5.55
C ARG A 180 16.94 8.24 4.42
N VAL A 181 15.83 8.94 4.20
CA VAL A 181 14.85 8.61 3.18
C VAL A 181 14.69 9.79 2.25
N ARG A 182 14.84 9.57 0.94
CA ARG A 182 14.63 10.60 -0.10
C ARG A 182 13.67 10.12 -1.18
N ALA A 183 12.89 11.05 -1.71
CA ALA A 183 11.97 10.81 -2.82
C ALA A 183 12.60 11.27 -4.15
N LEU A 184 12.65 10.36 -5.12
CA LEU A 184 13.27 10.54 -6.43
C LEU A 184 12.22 10.36 -7.53
N ARG A 185 12.26 11.21 -8.55
CA ARG A 185 11.41 11.03 -9.73
C ARG A 185 12.09 10.11 -10.72
N ALA A 186 11.50 8.94 -10.96
CA ALA A 186 12.01 7.98 -11.93
C ALA A 186 10.88 7.25 -12.66
N ASP A 187 11.13 6.87 -13.91
CA ASP A 187 10.29 5.91 -14.64
C ASP A 187 10.92 4.52 -14.52
N VAL A 188 10.47 3.77 -13.51
CA VAL A 188 11.13 2.55 -13.04
C VAL A 188 12.57 2.87 -12.62
N TYR A 189 13.55 2.62 -13.49
CA TYR A 189 14.97 2.92 -13.22
C TYR A 189 15.45 4.22 -13.89
N GLU A 190 14.74 4.72 -14.91
CA GLU A 190 15.15 5.91 -15.64
C GLU A 190 14.98 7.16 -14.77
N GLY A 191 16.11 7.79 -14.41
CA GLY A 191 16.13 8.95 -13.52
C GLY A 191 16.69 8.67 -12.12
N LEU A 192 17.02 7.40 -11.81
CA LEU A 192 17.79 7.05 -10.62
C LEU A 192 19.29 7.36 -10.78
N ASP A 193 19.96 7.54 -9.64
CA ASP A 193 21.42 7.64 -9.58
C ASP A 193 22.08 6.27 -9.88
N ASP A 194 23.38 6.26 -10.19
CA ASP A 194 24.19 5.03 -10.36
C ASP A 194 24.49 4.35 -8.99
N GLU A 195 23.45 4.11 -8.20
CA GLU A 195 23.50 3.47 -6.90
C GLU A 195 23.05 2.00 -6.99
N THR A 196 23.53 1.17 -6.06
CA THR A 196 23.11 -0.22 -5.94
C THR A 196 22.54 -0.51 -4.55
N TYR A 197 21.59 -1.43 -4.51
CA TYR A 197 20.74 -1.68 -3.35
C TYR A 197 20.90 -3.11 -2.84
N ASP A 198 20.80 -3.28 -1.52
CA ASP A 198 20.73 -4.59 -0.87
C ASP A 198 19.32 -5.19 -1.04
N LEU A 199 18.31 -4.31 -1.12
CA LEU A 199 16.89 -4.66 -1.28
C LEU A 199 16.22 -3.72 -2.28
N ILE A 200 15.57 -4.29 -3.29
CA ILE A 200 14.57 -3.59 -4.11
C ILE A 200 13.20 -4.14 -3.72
N VAL A 201 12.28 -3.26 -3.34
CA VAL A 201 10.86 -3.58 -3.12
C VAL A 201 10.00 -2.85 -4.13
N SER A 202 8.90 -3.46 -4.55
CA SER A 202 7.93 -2.78 -5.40
C SER A 202 6.53 -3.36 -5.23
N ASN A 203 5.54 -2.47 -5.22
CA ASN A 203 4.15 -2.80 -5.49
C ASN A 203 3.69 -1.98 -6.71
N PRO A 204 4.13 -2.38 -7.93
CA PRO A 204 3.83 -1.64 -9.14
C PRO A 204 2.35 -1.77 -9.54
N PRO A 205 1.85 -0.93 -10.46
CA PRO A 205 0.56 -1.19 -11.08
C PRO A 205 0.61 -2.53 -11.84
N TYR A 206 -0.41 -3.37 -11.64
CA TYR A 206 -0.50 -4.71 -12.25
C TYR A 206 -1.92 -5.11 -12.71
N VAL A 207 -2.87 -4.18 -12.70
CA VAL A 207 -4.27 -4.42 -13.07
C VAL A 207 -4.45 -4.22 -14.57
N SER A 208 -5.11 -5.17 -15.23
CA SER A 208 -5.41 -5.07 -16.67
C SER A 208 -6.54 -4.08 -16.98
N GLU A 209 -6.61 -3.59 -18.22
CA GLU A 209 -7.73 -2.75 -18.69
C GLU A 209 -9.11 -3.43 -18.54
N ALA A 210 -9.16 -4.76 -18.62
CA ALA A 210 -10.38 -5.55 -18.47
C ALA A 210 -10.86 -5.59 -17.01
N GLU A 211 -9.93 -5.70 -16.06
CA GLU A 211 -10.22 -5.69 -14.62
C GLU A 211 -10.59 -4.29 -14.15
N MET A 212 -9.90 -3.25 -14.64
CA MET A 212 -10.23 -1.84 -14.35
C MET A 212 -11.70 -1.51 -14.63
N ARG A 213 -12.30 -2.13 -15.65
CA ARG A 213 -13.73 -1.94 -16.00
C ARG A 213 -14.70 -2.60 -15.03
N GLN A 214 -14.24 -3.60 -14.26
CA GLN A 214 -15.05 -4.37 -13.32
C GLN A 214 -14.91 -3.88 -11.88
N LEU A 215 -13.97 -2.96 -11.62
CA LEU A 215 -13.74 -2.42 -10.29
C LEU A 215 -14.99 -1.72 -9.71
N PRO A 216 -15.29 -1.95 -8.42
CA PRO A 216 -16.31 -1.20 -7.68
C PRO A 216 -16.08 0.31 -7.71
N ASP A 217 -17.13 1.09 -7.48
CA ASP A 217 -17.05 2.56 -7.54
C ASP A 217 -16.00 3.13 -6.58
N GLU A 218 -15.84 2.55 -5.39
CA GLU A 218 -14.83 2.95 -4.40
C GLU A 218 -13.40 2.93 -4.97
N TYR A 219 -13.03 1.92 -5.75
CA TYR A 219 -11.68 1.77 -6.34
C TYR A 219 -11.41 2.80 -7.43
N ARG A 220 -12.45 3.37 -8.04
CA ARG A 220 -12.30 4.39 -9.09
C ARG A 220 -11.88 5.74 -8.54
N HIS A 221 -11.84 5.90 -7.21
CA HIS A 221 -11.27 7.07 -6.56
C HIS A 221 -9.76 7.00 -6.44
N GLU A 222 -9.14 5.82 -6.58
CA GLU A 222 -7.69 5.70 -6.58
C GLU A 222 -7.10 6.12 -7.94
N PRO A 223 -5.84 6.59 -7.98
CA PRO A 223 -5.21 6.97 -9.23
C PRO A 223 -5.15 5.80 -10.21
N ARG A 224 -5.70 5.99 -11.42
CA ARG A 224 -5.66 4.97 -12.47
C ARG A 224 -4.23 4.51 -12.79
N MET A 225 -3.25 5.43 -12.75
CA MET A 225 -1.82 5.13 -12.97
C MET A 225 -1.23 4.20 -11.90
N ALA A 226 -1.79 4.19 -10.68
CA ALA A 226 -1.34 3.32 -9.60
C ALA A 226 -1.95 1.91 -9.66
N LEU A 227 -2.92 1.69 -10.55
CA LEU A 227 -3.59 0.39 -10.72
C LEU A 227 -3.27 -0.23 -12.08
N GLU A 228 -3.45 0.53 -13.15
CA GLU A 228 -3.44 0.01 -14.52
C GLU A 228 -2.05 -0.08 -15.12
N ALA A 229 -1.73 -1.24 -15.72
CA ALA A 229 -0.49 -1.46 -16.45
C ALA A 229 -0.72 -2.20 -17.77
N GLY A 230 -0.82 -1.47 -18.88
CA GLY A 230 -0.89 -2.08 -20.21
C GLY A 230 -2.10 -2.99 -20.44
N GLU A 231 -2.04 -3.81 -21.48
CA GLU A 231 -3.15 -4.70 -21.86
C GLU A 231 -3.32 -5.87 -20.88
N ASP A 232 -2.20 -6.45 -20.41
CA ASP A 232 -2.18 -7.65 -19.58
C ASP A 232 -1.80 -7.40 -18.11
N GLY A 233 -1.45 -6.18 -17.71
CA GLY A 233 -1.01 -5.86 -16.35
C GLY A 233 0.52 -5.88 -16.16
N MET A 234 1.32 -6.38 -17.12
CA MET A 234 2.71 -6.78 -16.84
C MET A 234 3.79 -5.84 -17.38
N ASP A 235 3.43 -4.78 -18.10
CA ASP A 235 4.40 -3.89 -18.75
C ASP A 235 5.42 -3.28 -17.76
N VAL A 236 4.96 -2.84 -16.58
CA VAL A 236 5.84 -2.26 -15.55
C VAL A 236 6.67 -3.34 -14.88
N VAL A 237 6.08 -4.49 -14.55
CA VAL A 237 6.76 -5.64 -13.94
C VAL A 237 7.88 -6.16 -14.85
N ALA A 238 7.64 -6.24 -16.15
CA ALA A 238 8.65 -6.66 -17.13
C ALA A 238 9.87 -5.73 -17.11
N ARG A 239 9.65 -4.41 -17.06
CA ARG A 239 10.72 -3.40 -16.97
C ARG A 239 11.50 -3.50 -15.65
N ILE A 240 10.80 -3.73 -14.55
CA ILE A 240 11.41 -3.95 -13.22
C ILE A 240 12.34 -5.19 -13.28
N LEU A 241 11.85 -6.31 -13.79
CA LEU A 241 12.62 -7.55 -13.90
C LEU A 241 13.85 -7.39 -14.81
N ALA A 242 13.69 -6.73 -15.97
CA ALA A 242 14.78 -6.54 -16.92
C ALA A 242 15.93 -5.66 -16.37
N GLY A 243 15.60 -4.62 -15.59
CA GLY A 243 16.61 -3.70 -15.04
C GLY A 243 17.16 -4.09 -13.66
N GLY A 244 16.46 -4.93 -12.90
CA GLY A 244 16.76 -5.19 -11.49
C GLY A 244 18.20 -5.65 -11.20
N ALA A 245 18.79 -6.43 -12.10
CA ALA A 245 20.16 -6.92 -11.96
C ALA A 245 21.23 -5.81 -12.00
N ASP A 246 20.96 -4.66 -12.64
CA ASP A 246 21.92 -3.54 -12.69
C ASP A 246 21.91 -2.71 -11.39
N TYR A 247 20.82 -2.76 -10.64
CA TYR A 247 20.61 -1.95 -9.44
C TYR A 247 20.74 -2.76 -8.14
N LEU A 248 20.91 -4.08 -8.18
CA LEU A 248 21.16 -4.87 -6.98
C LEU A 248 22.66 -5.09 -6.76
N LYS A 249 23.06 -5.03 -5.49
CA LYS A 249 24.37 -5.54 -5.05
C LYS A 249 24.41 -7.07 -5.17
N PRO A 250 25.60 -7.68 -5.29
CA PRO A 250 25.75 -9.12 -5.16
C PRO A 250 25.15 -9.64 -3.84
N GLY A 251 24.33 -10.69 -3.90
CA GLY A 251 23.57 -11.21 -2.77
C GLY A 251 22.34 -10.39 -2.35
N GLY A 252 22.05 -9.27 -3.03
CA GLY A 252 20.82 -8.50 -2.83
C GLY A 252 19.59 -9.21 -3.40
N ILE A 253 18.41 -8.76 -2.98
CA ILE A 253 17.12 -9.35 -3.39
C ILE A 253 16.14 -8.32 -3.93
N MET A 254 15.29 -8.77 -4.83
CA MET A 254 14.10 -8.05 -5.28
C MET A 254 12.85 -8.76 -4.75
N VAL A 255 11.95 -7.99 -4.15
CA VAL A 255 10.62 -8.43 -3.73
C VAL A 255 9.58 -7.59 -4.47
N CYS A 256 8.66 -8.25 -5.17
CA CYS A 256 7.68 -7.56 -6.00
C CYS A 256 6.29 -8.18 -5.84
N GLU A 257 5.28 -7.34 -5.70
CA GLU A 257 3.87 -7.72 -5.66
C GLU A 257 3.23 -7.64 -7.05
N VAL A 258 2.50 -8.69 -7.43
CA VAL A 258 1.69 -8.75 -8.66
C VAL A 258 0.27 -9.26 -8.40
N GLY A 259 -0.08 -9.54 -7.15
CA GLY A 259 -1.41 -10.01 -6.73
C GLY A 259 -1.96 -11.13 -7.62
N ALA A 260 -3.17 -10.94 -8.14
CA ALA A 260 -3.87 -11.91 -8.99
C ALA A 260 -3.16 -12.22 -10.32
N SER A 261 -2.16 -11.42 -10.72
CA SER A 261 -1.43 -11.59 -11.98
C SER A 261 -0.27 -12.60 -11.88
N ALA A 262 -0.11 -13.29 -10.75
CA ALA A 262 0.92 -14.32 -10.56
C ALA A 262 0.89 -15.43 -11.63
N ASP A 263 -0.31 -15.91 -11.98
CA ASP A 263 -0.50 -16.95 -13.01
C ASP A 263 -0.05 -16.48 -14.40
N LEU A 264 -0.24 -15.19 -14.72
CA LEU A 264 0.17 -14.62 -15.99
C LEU A 264 1.69 -14.54 -16.07
N LEU A 265 2.32 -14.12 -14.98
CA LEU A 265 3.77 -14.01 -14.86
C LEU A 265 4.45 -15.38 -15.02
N LEU A 266 3.91 -16.44 -14.40
CA LEU A 266 4.37 -17.82 -14.59
C LEU A 266 4.19 -18.36 -16.02
N ARG A 267 3.17 -17.89 -16.75
CA ARG A 267 2.99 -18.26 -18.17
C ARG A 267 3.96 -17.53 -19.08
N ARG A 268 4.24 -16.26 -18.78
CA ARG A 268 5.12 -15.40 -19.57
C ARG A 268 6.59 -15.82 -19.42
N TRP A 269 6.99 -16.21 -18.22
CA TRP A 269 8.36 -16.63 -17.91
C TRP A 269 8.38 -17.94 -17.10
N PRO A 270 8.04 -19.08 -17.72
CA PRO A 270 7.87 -20.35 -17.01
C PRO A 270 9.16 -20.95 -16.46
N ASP A 271 10.31 -20.58 -17.03
CA ASP A 271 11.62 -21.09 -16.63
C ASP A 271 12.29 -20.24 -15.54
N VAL A 272 11.73 -19.07 -15.21
CA VAL A 272 12.27 -18.20 -14.17
C VAL A 272 11.88 -18.74 -12.79
N PRO A 273 12.84 -18.92 -11.87
CA PRO A 273 12.61 -19.54 -10.56
C PRO A 273 12.01 -18.55 -9.54
N PHE A 274 10.83 -18.00 -9.83
CA PHE A 274 10.12 -17.11 -8.90
C PHE A 274 9.85 -17.82 -7.58
N LEU A 275 10.36 -17.27 -6.48
CA LEU A 275 10.03 -17.72 -5.14
C LEU A 275 8.78 -17.00 -4.66
N TRP A 276 7.63 -17.65 -4.75
CA TRP A 276 6.38 -17.12 -4.22
C TRP A 276 6.37 -17.19 -2.69
N LEU A 277 6.05 -16.07 -2.05
CA LEU A 277 6.06 -15.91 -0.61
C LEU A 277 4.64 -16.12 -0.05
N ASP A 278 4.57 -16.84 1.07
CA ASP A 278 3.32 -17.09 1.80
C ASP A 278 3.22 -16.14 3.01
N PHE A 279 1.99 -15.75 3.36
CA PHE A 279 1.71 -14.78 4.42
C PHE A 279 0.70 -15.33 5.43
N GLU A 280 0.99 -15.17 6.72
CA GLU A 280 0.08 -15.57 7.81
C GLU A 280 -1.15 -14.66 7.90
N ARG A 281 -1.00 -13.38 7.54
CA ARG A 281 -2.05 -12.36 7.66
C ARG A 281 -2.87 -12.18 6.39
N GLY A 282 -2.65 -13.05 5.40
CA GLY A 282 -3.31 -13.02 4.10
C GLY A 282 -2.66 -12.05 3.11
N GLY A 283 -3.09 -12.18 1.85
CA GLY A 283 -2.40 -11.62 0.70
C GLY A 283 -1.62 -12.70 -0.05
N ASP A 284 -1.45 -12.51 -1.35
CA ASP A 284 -0.79 -13.42 -2.27
C ASP A 284 -0.09 -12.64 -3.39
N GLY A 285 0.57 -13.36 -4.30
CA GLY A 285 1.16 -12.76 -5.48
C GLY A 285 2.40 -11.91 -5.20
N VAL A 286 3.12 -12.15 -4.12
CA VAL A 286 4.45 -11.56 -3.89
C VAL A 286 5.52 -12.60 -4.22
N PHE A 287 6.48 -12.23 -5.07
CA PHE A 287 7.62 -13.08 -5.38
C PHE A 287 8.94 -12.43 -4.95
N LEU A 288 9.95 -13.28 -4.79
CA LEU A 288 11.34 -12.90 -4.56
C LEU A 288 12.24 -13.47 -5.66
N LEU A 289 13.21 -12.65 -6.10
CA LEU A 289 14.35 -13.09 -6.91
C LEU A 289 15.65 -12.50 -6.33
N THR A 290 16.75 -13.24 -6.41
CA THR A 290 18.08 -12.71 -6.07
C THR A 290 18.69 -11.94 -7.24
N ALA A 291 19.69 -11.10 -6.94
CA ALA A 291 20.48 -10.40 -7.96
C ALA A 291 21.05 -11.36 -9.02
N GLU A 292 21.53 -12.53 -8.60
CA GLU A 292 22.10 -13.55 -9.49
C GLU A 292 21.03 -14.17 -10.40
N GLN A 293 19.83 -14.41 -9.89
CA GLN A 293 18.71 -14.91 -10.70
C GLN A 293 18.26 -13.84 -11.71
N LEU A 294 18.14 -12.57 -11.30
CA LEU A 294 17.81 -11.49 -12.23
C LEU A 294 18.86 -11.35 -13.34
N ALA A 295 20.15 -11.53 -13.01
CA ALA A 295 21.23 -11.50 -13.99
C ALA A 295 21.21 -12.71 -14.93
N GLU A 296 20.96 -13.91 -14.41
CA GLU A 296 20.89 -15.16 -15.18
C GLU A 296 19.77 -15.13 -16.22
N TYR A 297 18.60 -14.57 -15.85
CA TYR A 297 17.41 -14.53 -16.70
C TYR A 297 17.20 -13.19 -17.42
N ARG A 298 18.18 -12.28 -17.44
CA ARG A 298 18.04 -10.94 -18.05
C ARG A 298 17.52 -10.98 -19.49
N GLU A 299 18.13 -11.81 -20.34
CA GLU A 299 17.74 -11.93 -21.76
C GLU A 299 16.28 -12.40 -21.92
N VAL A 300 15.77 -13.17 -20.96
CA VAL A 300 14.39 -13.67 -20.93
C VAL A 300 13.39 -12.55 -20.62
N PHE A 301 13.77 -11.58 -19.77
CA PHE A 301 12.93 -10.42 -19.46
C PHE A 301 12.94 -9.35 -20.57
N GLU A 302 14.08 -9.16 -21.24
CA GLU A 302 14.22 -8.22 -22.38
C GLU A 302 13.58 -8.77 -23.66
N GLY A 303 13.49 -10.09 -23.79
CA GLY A 303 12.80 -10.76 -24.88
C GLY A 303 11.30 -10.48 -24.86
N THR A 304 10.74 -10.00 -25.97
CA THR A 304 9.29 -10.07 -26.17
C THR A 304 8.91 -11.55 -26.20
N PRO A 305 7.91 -12.02 -25.42
CA PRO A 305 7.45 -13.40 -25.54
C PRO A 305 7.06 -13.67 -27.00
N GLU A 306 7.55 -14.76 -27.58
CA GLU A 306 7.16 -15.22 -28.92
C GLU A 306 5.65 -15.52 -29.03
#